data_AF-A0A7V3J1I6-F1
#
_entry.id   AF-A0A7V3J1I6-F1
#
_cell.length_a   1.000
_cell.length_b   1.000
_cell.length_c   1.000
_cell.angle_alpha   90.00
_cell.angle_beta   90.00
_cell.angle_gamma   90.00
#
_symmetry.space_group_name_H-M   'P 1'
#
loop_
_entity.id
_entity.type
_entity.pdbx_description
1 polymer ?
#
loop_
_entity_poly.entity_id
_entity_poly.type
_entity_poly.pdbx_seq_one_letter_code
_entity_poly.pdbx_strand_id
1 'polypeptide(L)' 'MSRFIDSQRAHYGIAHATTCRALGVSQSWFYRWRHGDPSPRHARRRALTADIGRLFAVHKGKYGSPRIYADLRD' A
#
# COMPACT_ATOMS: atom_id res chain seq x y z
N MET A 1 -7.06 3.50 -5.01
CA MET A 1 -7.67 3.29 -6.35
C MET A 1 -8.78 2.24 -6.30
N SER A 2 -8.51 0.99 -5.87
CA SER A 2 -9.54 -0.07 -5.77
C SER A 2 -10.74 0.33 -4.93
N ARG A 3 -10.52 0.89 -3.73
CA ARG A 3 -11.58 1.39 -2.84
C ARG A 3 -12.52 2.39 -3.53
N PHE A 4 -11.96 3.27 -4.36
CA PHE A 4 -12.78 4.24 -5.09
C PHE A 4 -13.65 3.52 -6.14
N ILE A 5 -13.09 2.56 -6.89
CA ILE A 5 -13.84 1.76 -7.86
C ILE A 5 -14.98 0.97 -7.19
N ASP A 6 -14.72 0.31 -6.06
CA ASP A 6 -15.76 -0.39 -5.28
C ASP A 6 -16.84 0.60 -4.79
N SER A 7 -16.45 1.80 -4.35
CA SER A 7 -17.40 2.82 -3.87
C SER A 7 -18.34 3.34 -4.97
N GLN A 8 -17.88 3.44 -6.22
CA GLN A 8 -18.71 3.86 -7.35
C GLN A 8 -19.82 2.84 -7.62
N ARG A 9 -19.49 1.55 -7.52
CA ARG A 9 -20.47 0.47 -7.63
C ARG A 9 -21.44 0.47 -6.45
N ALA A 10 -20.93 0.63 -5.23
CA ALA A 10 -21.74 0.56 -4.01
C ALA A 10 -22.72 1.73 -3.85
N HIS A 11 -22.30 2.95 -4.17
CA HIS A 11 -23.12 4.16 -3.95
C HIS A 11 -23.95 4.56 -5.16
N TYR A 12 -23.46 4.30 -6.37
CA TYR A 12 -24.06 4.83 -7.60
C TYR A 12 -24.43 3.74 -8.62
N GLY A 13 -24.23 2.45 -8.30
CA GLY A 13 -24.54 1.34 -9.20
C GLY A 13 -23.63 1.24 -10.43
N ILE A 14 -22.63 2.13 -10.56
CA ILE A 14 -21.74 2.21 -11.71
C ILE A 14 -20.92 0.92 -11.80
N ALA A 15 -20.96 0.26 -12.96
CA ALA A 15 -20.17 -0.94 -13.17
C ALA A 15 -18.66 -0.67 -13.04
N HIS A 16 -17.91 -1.59 -12.42
CA HIS A 16 -16.46 -1.47 -12.26
C HIS A 16 -15.75 -1.21 -13.60
N ALA A 17 -16.23 -1.81 -14.69
CA ALA A 17 -15.71 -1.60 -16.04
C ALA A 17 -15.73 -0.12 -16.46
N THR A 18 -16.81 0.59 -16.16
CA THR A 18 -16.99 2.01 -16.48
C THR A 18 -16.02 2.86 -15.68
N THR A 19 -15.92 2.63 -14.36
CA THR A 19 -14.98 3.37 -13.50
C THR A 19 -13.52 3.06 -13.84
N CYS A 20 -13.18 1.79 -14.12
CA CYS A 20 -11.84 1.40 -14.54
C CYS A 20 -11.43 2.12 -15.83
N ARG A 21 -12.32 2.16 -16.82
CA ARG A 21 -12.08 2.87 -18.09
C ARG A 21 -11.89 4.37 -17.87
N ALA A 22 -12.72 5.00 -17.04
CA ALA A 22 -12.61 6.42 -16.70
C ALA A 22 -11.28 6.77 -15.99
N LEU A 23 -10.75 5.84 -15.19
CA LEU A 23 -9.48 6.00 -14.47
C LEU A 23 -8.26 5.51 -15.26
N GLY A 24 -8.42 5.01 -16.49
CA GLY A 24 -7.33 4.47 -17.31
C GLY A 24 -6.68 3.20 -16.74
N VAL A 25 -7.39 2.42 -15.93
CA VAL A 25 -6.90 1.15 -15.38
C VAL A 25 -7.62 -0.04 -16.02
N SER A 26 -6.95 -1.18 -16.15
CA SER A 26 -7.59 -2.40 -16.63
C SER A 26 -8.47 -3.02 -15.54
N GLN A 27 -9.56 -3.69 -15.94
CA GLN A 27 -10.40 -4.45 -15.01
C GLN A 27 -9.63 -5.60 -14.34
N SER A 28 -8.71 -6.24 -15.08
CA SER A 28 -7.88 -7.32 -14.55
C SER A 28 -6.93 -6.83 -13.45
N TRP A 29 -6.38 -5.62 -13.59
CA TRP A 29 -5.62 -4.96 -12.53
C TRP A 29 -6.52 -4.71 -11.31
N PHE A 30 -7.71 -4.14 -11.50
CA PHE A 30 -8.64 -3.90 -10.41
C PHE A 30 -8.92 -5.19 -9.62
N TYR A 31 -9.36 -6.26 -10.27
CA TYR A 31 -9.67 -7.51 -9.57
C TYR A 31 -8.45 -8.15 -8.91
N ARG A 32 -7.25 -8.04 -9.52
CA ARG A 32 -6.00 -8.53 -8.92
C ARG A 32 -5.66 -7.82 -7.61
N TRP A 33 -5.93 -6.52 -7.52
CA TRP A 33 -5.48 -5.68 -6.40
C TRP A 33 -6.64 -5.19 -5.52
N ARG A 34 -7.88 -5.63 -5.75
CA ARG A 34 -9.06 -5.09 -5.05
C ARG A 34 -9.00 -5.31 -3.55
N HIS A 35 -8.43 -6.44 -3.12
CA HIS A 35 -8.25 -6.80 -1.71
C HIS A 35 -6.87 -6.39 -1.17
N GLY A 36 -6.15 -5.54 -1.91
CA GLY A 36 -4.78 -5.15 -1.61
C GLY A 36 -3.75 -6.07 -2.27
N ASP A 37 -2.51 -5.92 -1.82
CA ASP A 37 -1.38 -6.71 -2.30
C ASP A 37 -1.17 -7.95 -1.41
N PRO A 38 -1.46 -9.16 -1.92
CA PRO A 38 -1.32 -10.40 -1.17
C PRO A 38 0.13 -10.86 -1.02
N SER A 39 1.10 -10.19 -1.66
CA SER A 39 2.50 -10.62 -1.65
C SER A 39 3.09 -10.58 -0.24
N PRO A 40 3.54 -11.73 0.32
CA PRO A 40 4.22 -11.76 1.61
C PRO A 40 5.46 -10.87 1.64
N ARG A 41 6.16 -10.75 0.51
CA ARG A 41 7.34 -9.89 0.36
C ARG A 41 6.98 -8.42 0.51
N HIS A 42 5.91 -7.96 -0.13
CA HIS A 42 5.48 -6.57 -0.01
C HIS A 42 4.90 -6.27 1.37
N ALA A 43 4.18 -7.22 1.99
CA ALA A 43 3.76 -7.10 3.37
C ALA A 43 4.96 -6.92 4.32
N ARG A 44 5.98 -7.78 4.22
CA ARG A 44 7.23 -7.65 4.98
C ARG A 44 7.92 -6.31 4.74
N ARG A 45 7.97 -5.84 3.49
CA ARG A 45 8.56 -4.55 3.15
C ARG A 45 7.78 -3.38 3.78
N ARG A 46 6.44 -3.43 3.79
CA ARG A 46 5.61 -2.41 4.45
C ARG A 46 5.86 -2.36 5.96
N ALA A 47 5.93 -3.53 6.60
CA ALA A 47 6.27 -3.63 8.02
C ALA A 47 7.66 -3.02 8.31
N LEU A 48 8.67 -3.43 7.53
CA LEU A 48 10.03 -2.90 7.66
C LEU A 48 10.08 -1.37 7.48
N THR A 49 9.37 -0.82 6.49
CA THR A 49 9.28 0.63 6.30
C THR A 49 8.65 1.34 7.51
N ALA A 50 7.62 0.74 8.12
CA ALA A 50 6.99 1.29 9.31
C ALA A 50 7.95 1.27 10.51
N ASP A 51 8.73 0.20 10.68
CA ASP A 51 9.74 0.09 11.75
C ASP A 51 10.87 1.11 11.58
N ILE A 52 11.39 1.25 10.35
CA ILE A 52 12.38 2.30 10.00
C ILE A 52 11.83 3.68 10.35
N GLY A 53 10.59 3.98 9.95
CA GLY A 53 9.95 5.27 10.24
C GLY A 53 9.81 5.54 11.73
N ARG A 54 9.46 4.51 12.51
CA ARG A 54 9.37 4.59 13.97
C ARG A 54 10.72 4.91 14.61
N LEU A 55 11.76 4.15 14.28
CA LEU A 55 13.11 4.36 14.82
C LEU A 55 13.64 5.75 14.45
N PHE A 56 13.47 6.15 13.19
CA PHE A 56 13.88 7.48 12.74
C PHE A 56 13.17 8.60 13.52
N ALA A 57 11.86 8.46 13.78
CA ALA A 57 11.08 9.42 14.56
C ALA A 57 11.49 9.46 16.04
N VAL A 58 11.69 8.31 16.69
CA VAL A 58 12.13 8.20 18.09
C VAL A 58 13.43 8.98 18.31
N HIS A 59 14.35 8.90 17.35
CA HIS A 59 15.61 9.61 17.43
C HIS A 59 15.62 10.98 16.75
N LYS A 60 14.44 11.56 16.49
CA LYS A 60 14.28 12.92 15.95
C LYS A 60 15.06 13.14 14.63
N GLY A 61 15.13 12.09 13.80
CA GLY A 61 15.80 12.10 12.50
C GLY A 61 17.33 12.13 12.53
N LYS A 62 17.97 12.08 13.71
CA LYS A 62 19.44 12.12 13.86
C LYS A 62 20.09 10.74 13.78
N TYR A 63 19.28 9.69 13.85
CA TYR A 63 19.75 8.32 13.87
C TYR A 63 19.85 7.79 12.45
N GLY A 64 21.08 7.78 11.95
CA GLY A 64 21.37 7.43 10.57
C GLY A 64 21.07 5.97 10.23
N SER A 65 21.03 5.71 8.92
CA SER A 65 20.76 4.39 8.32
C SER A 65 21.56 3.23 8.94
N PRO A 66 22.88 3.34 9.22
CA PRO A 66 23.64 2.22 9.79
C PRO A 66 23.12 1.77 11.16
N ARG A 67 22.70 2.72 12.02
CA ARG A 67 22.21 2.41 13.37
C ARG A 67 20.79 1.85 13.35
N ILE A 68 19.94 2.41 12.48
CA ILE A 68 18.60 1.85 12.22
C ILE A 68 18.71 0.42 11.69
N TYR A 69 19.64 0.15 10.77
CA TYR A 69 19.84 -1.19 10.24
C TYR A 69 20.31 -2.18 11.32
N ALA A 70 21.19 -1.77 12.23
CA ALA A 70 21.61 -2.59 13.35
C ALA A 70 20.43 -2.97 14.25
N ASP A 71 19.61 -1.99 14.64
CA ASP A 71 18.44 -2.20 15.51
C ASP A 71 17.33 -3.05 14.87
N LEU A 72 17.31 -3.18 13.53
CA LEU A 72 16.33 -4.00 12.79
C LEU A 72 16.82 -5.43 12.50
N ARG A 73 18.07 -5.74 12.85
CA ARG A 73 18.71 -7.02 12.57
C ARG A 73 18.69 -7.97 13.77
N ASP A 74 18.52 -7.42 14.98
CA ASP A 74 18.28 -8.13 16.24
C ASP A 74 16.78 -8.44 16.43
#